data_AF-A0A7X8CIN9-F1
#
_entry.id   AF-A0A7X8CIN9-F1
#
_cell.length_a   1.000
_cell.length_b   1.000
_cell.length_c   1.000
_cell.angle_alpha   90.00
_cell.angle_beta   90.00
_cell.angle_gamma   90.00
#
_symmetry.space_group_name_H-M   'P 1'
#
loop_
_entity.id
_entity.type
_entity.pdbx_description
1 polymer ?
#
loop_
_entity_poly.entity_id
_entity_poly.type
_entity_poly.pdbx_seq_one_letter_code
_entity_poly.pdbx_strand_id
1 'polypeptide(L)' 'MNYRIFGRCGWGISEIGFGAWAIGGSWGKVQEDDA' A
#
# COMPACT_ATOMS: atom_id res chain seq x y z
N MET A 1 17.93 0.30 -6.95
CA MET A 1 16.95 0.17 -5.84
C MET A 1 17.61 0.71 -4.59
N ASN A 2 17.05 1.74 -3.96
CA ASN A 2 17.61 2.34 -2.74
C ASN A 2 16.85 1.85 -1.50
N TYR A 3 17.56 1.74 -0.38
CA TYR A 3 17.03 1.29 0.90
C TYR A 3 17.40 2.28 2.02
N ARG A 4 16.48 2.47 2.99
CA ARG A 4 16.67 3.33 4.16
C ARG A 4 16.31 2.59 5.44
N ILE A 5 16.93 2.98 6.55
CA ILE A 5 16.62 2.40 7.85
C ILE A 5 15.26 2.90 8.33
N PHE A 6 14.37 1.97 8.64
CA PHE A 6 13.07 2.29 9.22
C PHE A 6 13.20 2.62 10.70
N GLY A 7 13.08 3.90 11.03
CA GLY A 7 13.08 4.38 12.41
C GLY A 7 14.28 3.86 13.21
N ARG A 8 14.01 3.32 14.40
CA ARG A 8 15.04 2.74 15.29
C ARG A 8 15.12 1.21 15.20
N CYS A 9 14.32 0.59 14.33
CA CYS A 9 14.21 -0.86 14.19
C CYS A 9 15.43 -1.47 13.49
N GLY A 10 16.24 -0.64 12.81
CA GLY A 10 17.44 -1.08 12.09
C GLY A 10 17.16 -1.78 10.75
N TRP A 11 15.90 -1.83 10.31
CA TRP A 11 15.52 -2.55 9.10
C TRP A 11 15.70 -1.68 7.86
N GLY A 12 16.43 -2.20 6.86
CA GLY A 12 16.55 -1.57 5.55
C GLY A 12 15.32 -1.85 4.69
N ILE A 13 14.47 -0.84 4.49
CA ILE A 13 13.28 -0.88 3.63
C ILE A 13 13.48 -0.06 2.37
N SER A 14 12.80 -0.43 1.29
CA SER A 14 12.86 0.34 0.05
C SER A 14 12.26 1.74 0.23
N GLU A 15 12.80 2.72 -0.49
CA GLU A 15 12.21 4.07 -0.57
C GLU A 15 10.81 4.08 -1.20
N ILE A 16 10.47 3.07 -2.01
CA ILE A 16 9.16 2.97 -2.67
C ILE A 16 8.36 1.84 -2.03
N GLY A 17 7.17 2.17 -1.50
CA GLY A 17 6.24 1.22 -0.91
C GLY A 17 5.02 0.97 -1.80
N PHE A 18 4.42 -0.20 -1.64
CA PHE A 18 3.16 -0.56 -2.31
C PHE A 18 1.95 -0.23 -1.43
N GLY A 19 1.06 0.62 -1.92
CA GLY A 19 -0.21 0.94 -1.25
C GLY A 19 -1.27 -0.10 -1.55
N ALA A 20 -1.61 -0.95 -0.58
CA ALA A 20 -2.59 -2.03 -0.74
C ALA A 20 -4.01 -1.63 -0.28
N TRP A 21 -4.34 -0.34 -0.16
CA TRP A 21 -5.65 0.12 0.34
C TRP A 21 -6.82 -0.44 -0.49
N ALA A 22 -6.65 -0.52 -1.80
CA ALA A 22 -7.67 -1.07 -2.69
C ALA A 22 -7.77 -2.61 -2.67
N ILE A 23 -6.85 -3.31 -1.99
CA ILE A 23 -6.75 -4.76 -2.02
C ILE A 23 -7.32 -5.35 -0.72
N GLY A 24 -8.39 -6.14 -0.83
CA GLY A 24 -8.99 -6.85 0.30
C GLY A 24 -9.99 -6.03 1.13
N GLY A 25 -10.23 -4.77 0.77
CA GLY A 25 -11.34 -3.97 1.31
C GLY A 25 -12.59 -4.13 0.45
N SER A 26 -13.72 -4.50 1.04
CA SER A 26 -15.02 -4.33 0.39
C SER A 26 -15.37 -2.83 0.43
N TRP A 27 -15.15 -2.13 -0.69
CA TRP A 27 -15.48 -0.72 -0.84
C TRP A 27 -17.00 -0.43 -0.96
N GLY A 28 -17.83 -1.36 -0.50
CA GLY A 28 -19.27 -1.38 -0.79
C GLY A 28 -19.58 -1.97 -2.17
N LYS A 29 -20.87 -2.13 -2.48
CA LYS A 29 -21.32 -2.51 -3.82
C LYS A 29 -21.11 -1.32 -4.75
N VAL A 30 -20.26 -1.46 -5.76
CA VAL A 30 -20.28 -0.60 -6.95
C VAL A 30 -21.55 -0.95 -7.72
N GLN A 31 -22.41 0.03 -7.98
CA GLN A 31 -23.58 -0.14 -8.83
C GLN A 31 -23.10 -0.18 -10.29
N GLU A 32 -23.68 -1.06 -11.11
CA GLU A 32 -23.32 -1.22 -12.53
C GLU A 32 -23.59 0.03 -13.40
N ASP A 33 -24.32 1.02 -12.88
CA ASP A 33 -24.67 2.27 -13.58
C ASP A 33 -23.56 3.34 -13.53
N ASP A 34 -22.51 3.14 -12.72
CA ASP A 34 -21.37 4.08 -12.57
C ASP A 34 -20.14 3.68 -13.43
N ALA A 35 -20.28 2.68 -14.32
CA ALA A 35 -19.19 2.14 -15.14
C ALA A 35 -19.00 2.85 -16.49
#